data_AF-A0AAD6UV92-F1
#
_entry.id   AF-A0AAD6UV92-F1
#
_cell.length_a   1.000
_cell.length_b   1.000
_cell.length_c   1.000
_cell.angle_alpha   90.00
_cell.angle_beta   90.00
_cell.angle_gamma   90.00
#
_symmetry.space_group_name_H-M   'P 1'
#
loop_
_entity.id
_entity.type
_entity.pdbx_description
1 polymer ?
#
loop_
_entity_poly.entity_id
_entity_poly.type
_entity_poly.pdbx_seq_one_letter_code
_entity_poly.pdbx_strand_id
1 'polypeptide(L)'
;MVAVPAHRKAMTGLLLGDHNLSVERLRYATRYRHAVPREHRLCRFCWAAIEDEVHALFNCTGTPRLTEFRSQFLEALKSIDSGTWDSYMKLSNYNFMLKILPSRKAVALYAKYIYQVLSVFDETPRYLPVAFRIPN
;
A
#
# COMPACT_ATOMS: atom_id res chain seq x y z
N MET A 1 -12.17 13.89 -10.01
CA MET A 1 -12.57 13.91 -8.58
C MET A 1 -12.82 12.48 -8.14
N VAL A 2 -12.39 12.08 -6.94
CA VAL A 2 -12.68 10.73 -6.41
C VAL A 2 -14.09 10.78 -5.80
N ALA A 3 -15.08 10.16 -6.44
CA ALA A 3 -16.49 10.26 -6.02
C ALA A 3 -16.82 9.42 -4.77
N VAL A 4 -16.22 8.23 -4.65
CA VAL A 4 -16.49 7.29 -3.55
C VAL A 4 -15.79 7.73 -2.26
N PRO A 5 -16.52 7.98 -1.15
CA PRO A 5 -15.92 8.43 0.11
C PRO A 5 -14.87 7.47 0.69
N ALA A 6 -15.10 6.16 0.62
CA ALA A 6 -14.16 5.16 1.12
C ALA A 6 -12.81 5.22 0.37
N HIS A 7 -12.84 5.38 -0.96
CA HIS A 7 -11.63 5.50 -1.77
C HIS A 7 -10.86 6.79 -1.45
N ARG A 8 -11.58 7.90 -1.25
CA ARG A 8 -10.97 9.16 -0.78
C ARG A 8 -10.27 8.97 0.54
N LYS A 9 -10.97 8.40 1.53
CA LYS A 9 -10.43 8.18 2.88
C LYS A 9 -9.19 7.29 2.83
N ALA A 10 -9.22 6.20 2.07
CA ALA A 10 -8.08 5.30 1.92
C ALA A 10 -6.87 6.00 1.30
N MET A 11 -7.06 6.76 0.20
CA MET A 11 -5.98 7.49 -0.44
C MET A 11 -5.40 8.59 0.46
N THR A 12 -6.26 9.41 1.08
CA THR A 12 -5.82 10.45 2.02
C THR A 12 -5.12 9.84 3.23
N GLY A 13 -5.65 8.75 3.80
CA GLY A 13 -5.01 8.02 4.89
C GLY A 13 -3.63 7.49 4.50
N LEU A 14 -3.49 6.91 3.29
CA LEU A 14 -2.19 6.49 2.77
C LEU A 14 -1.19 7.64 2.68
N LEU A 15 -1.61 8.81 2.18
CA LEU A 15 -0.74 9.99 2.05
C LEU A 15 -0.33 10.61 3.38
N LEU A 16 -1.19 10.50 4.40
CA LEU A 16 -0.96 11.09 5.73
C LEU A 16 -0.37 10.10 6.73
N GLY A 17 -0.06 8.87 6.33
CA GLY A 17 0.41 7.82 7.23
C GLY A 17 -0.67 7.22 8.14
N ASP A 18 -1.96 7.53 7.91
CA ASP A 18 -3.09 6.93 8.61
C ASP A 18 -3.64 5.70 7.87
N HIS A 19 -2.79 4.69 7.68
CA HIS A 19 -3.14 3.41 7.06
C HIS A 19 -2.63 2.24 7.90
N ASN A 20 -3.09 1.03 7.60
CA ASN A 20 -2.92 -0.16 8.44
C ASN A 20 -1.60 -0.93 8.25
N LEU A 21 -0.71 -0.45 7.37
CA LEU A 21 0.53 -1.13 7.02
C LEU A 21 1.52 -1.11 8.18
N SER A 22 2.39 -2.10 8.24
CA SER A 22 3.31 -2.30 9.35
C SER A 22 4.33 -1.17 9.46
N VAL A 23 4.72 -0.52 8.35
CA VAL A 23 5.62 0.63 8.38
C VAL A 23 5.14 1.74 9.34
N GLU A 24 3.83 2.01 9.37
CA GLU A 24 3.25 3.00 10.28
C GLU A 24 2.81 2.38 11.60
N ARG A 25 2.14 1.23 11.57
CA ARG A 25 1.52 0.66 12.79
C ARG A 25 2.53 0.05 13.76
N LEU A 26 3.70 -0.37 13.29
CA LEU A 26 4.75 -0.91 14.15
C LEU A 26 5.79 0.13 14.59
N ARG A 27 5.71 1.35 14.08
CA ARG A 27 6.66 2.44 14.36
C ARG A 27 6.71 2.84 15.83
N TYR A 28 5.55 2.87 16.49
CA TYR A 28 5.42 3.33 17.87
C TYR A 28 5.34 2.14 18.83
N ALA A 29 5.82 2.33 20.06
CA ALA A 29 5.57 1.37 21.13
C ALA A 29 4.10 1.42 21.55
N THR A 30 3.61 0.30 22.10
CA THR A 30 2.27 0.16 22.71
C THR A 30 2.42 -0.58 24.03
N ARG A 31 1.34 -0.66 24.81
CA ARG A 31 1.33 -1.38 26.10
C ARG A 31 1.89 -2.80 26.04
N TYR A 32 1.70 -3.51 24.92
CA TYR A 32 2.03 -4.93 24.78
C TYR A 32 3.17 -5.20 23.78
N ARG A 33 3.81 -4.15 23.26
CA ARG A 33 4.78 -4.27 22.17
C ARG A 33 5.74 -3.08 22.12
N HIS A 34 7.04 -3.36 22.02
CA HIS A 34 8.05 -2.35 21.74
C HIS A 34 7.93 -1.79 20.32
N ALA A 35 8.48 -0.60 20.07
CA ALA A 35 8.65 -0.10 18.71
C ALA A 35 9.50 -1.09 17.90
N VAL A 36 9.07 -1.41 16.67
CA VAL A 36 9.78 -2.35 15.80
C VAL A 36 10.67 -1.54 14.85
N PRO A 37 11.98 -1.83 14.77
CA PRO A 37 12.87 -1.21 13.78
C PRO A 37 12.36 -1.44 12.35
N ARG A 38 12.61 -0.50 11.44
CA ARG A 38 11.96 -0.48 10.11
C ARG A 38 12.23 -1.76 9.31
N GLU A 39 13.46 -2.25 9.36
CA GLU A 39 13.95 -3.47 8.74
C GLU A 39 13.22 -4.73 9.20
N HIS A 40 12.59 -4.70 10.38
CA HIS A 40 11.83 -5.82 10.93
C HIS A 40 10.31 -5.72 10.70
N ARG A 41 9.82 -4.64 10.07
CA ARG A 41 8.40 -4.44 9.76
C ARG A 41 8.02 -5.19 8.48
N LEU A 42 8.25 -6.49 8.45
CA LEU A 42 8.07 -7.33 7.26
C LEU A 42 6.59 -7.39 6.85
N CYS A 43 6.37 -7.50 5.53
CA CYS A 43 5.07 -7.71 4.93
C CYS A 43 4.43 -8.98 5.45
N ARG A 44 3.19 -8.87 5.94
CA ARG A 44 2.40 -9.98 6.50
C ARG A 44 2.10 -11.09 5.49
N PHE A 45 2.21 -10.82 4.19
CA PHE A 45 1.96 -11.78 3.13
C PHE A 45 3.22 -12.50 2.63
N CYS A 46 4.25 -11.76 2.22
CA CYS A 46 5.43 -12.39 1.61
C CYS A 46 6.60 -12.62 2.57
N TRP A 47 6.61 -11.96 3.73
CA TRP A 47 7.65 -12.05 4.77
C TRP A 47 9.08 -11.73 4.28
N ALA A 48 9.23 -11.19 3.07
CA ALA A 48 10.52 -11.01 2.40
C ALA A 48 10.92 -9.54 2.22
N ALA A 49 9.98 -8.61 2.38
CA ALA A 49 10.20 -7.18 2.21
C ALA A 49 9.47 -6.40 3.29
N ILE A 50 9.86 -5.14 3.50
CA ILE A 50 9.19 -4.23 4.43
C ILE A 50 7.78 -3.94 3.95
N GLU A 51 6.81 -3.95 4.86
CA GLU A 51 5.40 -3.62 4.59
C GLU A 51 5.20 -2.10 4.52
N ASP A 52 5.71 -1.48 3.47
CA ASP A 52 5.46 -0.07 3.13
C ASP A 52 4.47 0.07 1.95
N GLU A 53 4.12 1.31 1.64
CA GLU A 53 3.11 1.66 0.63
C GLU A 53 3.53 1.17 -0.75
N VAL A 54 4.80 1.37 -1.10
CA VAL A 54 5.36 0.94 -2.39
C VAL A 54 5.32 -0.57 -2.50
N HIS A 55 5.71 -1.29 -1.45
CA HIS A 55 5.63 -2.74 -1.44
C HIS A 55 4.19 -3.23 -1.58
N ALA A 56 3.27 -2.73 -0.75
CA ALA A 56 1.86 -3.13 -0.76
C ALA A 56 1.21 -2.88 -2.12
N LEU A 57 1.42 -1.68 -2.69
CA LEU A 57 0.79 -1.27 -3.94
C LEU A 57 1.48 -1.88 -5.16
N PHE A 58 2.80 -1.99 -5.23
CA PHE A 58 3.46 -2.28 -6.52
C PHE A 58 4.29 -3.55 -6.55
N ASN A 59 4.73 -4.08 -5.40
CA ASN A 59 5.71 -5.17 -5.38
C ASN A 59 5.15 -6.48 -4.81
N CYS A 60 4.19 -6.44 -3.90
CA CYS A 60 3.77 -7.62 -3.17
C CYS A 60 3.08 -8.64 -4.08
N THR A 61 3.57 -9.88 -4.06
CA THR A 61 3.00 -11.05 -4.75
C THR A 61 2.56 -12.13 -3.77
N GLY A 62 2.56 -11.84 -2.45
CA GLY A 62 2.26 -12.83 -1.41
C GLY A 62 0.81 -13.31 -1.35
N THR A 63 -0.09 -12.72 -2.13
CA THR A 63 -1.46 -13.23 -2.31
C THR A 63 -1.98 -12.94 -3.73
N PRO A 64 -2.73 -13.88 -4.36
CA PRO A 64 -3.31 -13.68 -5.69
C PRO A 64 -4.18 -12.43 -5.82
N ARG A 65 -4.90 -12.03 -4.75
CA ARG A 65 -5.77 -10.83 -4.77
C ARG A 65 -4.98 -9.56 -5.05
N LEU A 66 -3.77 -9.43 -4.50
CA LEU A 66 -2.94 -8.24 -4.71
C LEU A 66 -2.41 -8.17 -6.14
N THR A 67 -2.00 -9.30 -6.70
CA THR A 67 -1.55 -9.37 -8.09
C THR A 67 -2.69 -9.09 -9.06
N GLU A 68 -3.89 -9.62 -8.79
CA GLU A 68 -5.07 -9.40 -9.61
C GLU A 68 -5.48 -7.92 -9.61
N PHE A 69 -5.60 -7.30 -8.44
CA PHE A 69 -5.93 -5.88 -8.35
C PHE A 69 -4.88 -5.01 -9.05
N ARG A 70 -3.59 -5.36 -8.95
CA ARG A 70 -2.53 -4.63 -9.64
C ARG A 70 -2.66 -4.74 -11.15
N SER A 71 -2.88 -5.94 -11.68
CA SER A 71 -3.08 -6.14 -13.12
C SER A 71 -4.31 -5.38 -13.61
N GLN A 72 -5.44 -5.46 -12.92
CA GLN A 72 -6.66 -4.71 -13.27
C GLN A 72 -6.42 -3.19 -13.26
N PHE A 73 -5.71 -2.69 -12.25
CA PHE A 73 -5.34 -1.28 -12.15
C PHE A 73 -4.47 -0.84 -13.33
N LEU A 74 -3.43 -1.61 -13.67
CA LEU A 74 -2.47 -1.28 -14.73
C LEU A 74 -3.12 -1.32 -16.11
N GLU A 75 -3.97 -2.32 -16.40
CA GLU A 75 -4.72 -2.39 -17.66
C GLU A 75 -5.69 -1.21 -17.81
N ALA A 76 -6.43 -0.89 -16.74
CA ALA A 76 -7.31 0.27 -16.74
C ALA A 76 -6.53 1.58 -16.92
N LEU A 77 -5.37 1.72 -16.27
CA LEU A 77 -4.52 2.89 -16.39
C LEU A 77 -4.01 3.09 -17.82
N LYS A 78 -3.55 2.01 -18.45
CA LYS A 78 -3.09 1.99 -19.85
C LYS A 78 -4.18 2.48 -20.81
N SER A 79 -5.44 2.13 -20.55
CA SER A 79 -6.58 2.55 -21.39
C SER A 79 -6.96 4.02 -21.24
N ILE A 80 -6.68 4.65 -20.10
CA ILE A 80 -7.15 6.01 -19.77
C ILE A 80 -6.09 7.08 -20.06
N ASP A 81 -4.81 6.77 -19.84
CA ASP A 81 -3.73 7.74 -19.95
C ASP A 81 -2.39 7.10 -20.31
N SER A 82 -2.07 7.08 -21.60
CA SER A 82 -0.80 6.57 -22.13
C SER A 82 0.42 7.26 -21.51
N GLY A 83 0.33 8.55 -21.16
CA GLY A 83 1.43 9.27 -20.51
C GLY A 83 1.70 8.80 -19.07
N THR A 84 0.64 8.42 -18.33
CA THR A 84 0.80 7.83 -17.00
C THR A 84 1.29 6.38 -17.09
N TRP A 85 0.86 5.63 -18.12
CA TRP A 85 1.42 4.30 -18.41
C TRP A 85 2.92 4.35 -18.74
N ASP A 86 3.35 5.28 -19.60
CA ASP A 86 4.77 5.46 -19.92
C ASP A 86 5.58 5.83 -18.67
N SER A 87 4.98 6.62 -17.77
CA SER A 87 5.59 6.97 -16.49
C SER A 87 5.76 5.72 -15.60
N TYR A 88 4.77 4.83 -15.55
CA TYR A 88 4.88 3.56 -14.83
C TYR A 88 6.04 2.70 -15.37
N MET A 89 6.21 2.64 -16.69
CA MET A 89 7.26 1.83 -17.32
C MET A 89 8.67 2.40 -17.12
N LYS A 90 8.81 3.71 -16.95
CA LYS A 90 10.12 4.41 -16.90
C LYS A 90 10.58 4.76 -15.50
N LEU A 91 9.66 4.96 -14.56
CA LEU A 91 9.96 5.40 -13.21
C LEU A 91 10.07 4.22 -12.26
N SER A 92 10.82 4.42 -11.16
CA SER A 92 10.70 3.51 -10.02
C SER A 92 9.29 3.56 -9.44
N ASN A 93 8.85 2.46 -8.81
CA ASN A 93 7.52 2.39 -8.20
C ASN A 93 7.26 3.51 -7.18
N TYR A 94 8.29 3.93 -6.44
CA TYR A 94 8.20 5.10 -5.54
C TYR A 94 7.92 6.40 -6.30
N ASN A 95 8.67 6.69 -7.36
CA ASN A 95 8.48 7.90 -8.15
C ASN A 95 7.15 7.89 -8.89
N PHE A 96 6.73 6.72 -9.39
CA PHE A 96 5.42 6.53 -10.00
C PHE A 96 4.29 6.80 -9.01
N MET A 97 4.39 6.26 -7.79
CA MET A 97 3.42 6.46 -6.69
C MET A 97 3.14 7.95 -6.45
N LEU A 98 4.17 8.80 -6.48
CA LEU A 98 4.04 10.24 -6.30
C LEU A 98 3.51 10.94 -7.56
N LYS A 99 3.97 10.52 -8.74
CA LYS A 99 3.63 11.13 -10.04
C LYS A 99 2.15 10.97 -10.41
N ILE A 100 1.53 9.86 -10.02
CA ILE A 100 0.13 9.58 -10.37
C ILE A 100 -0.88 10.42 -9.56
N LEU A 101 -0.51 10.89 -8.36
CA LEU A 101 -1.38 11.66 -7.47
C LEU A 101 -2.03 12.91 -8.11
N PRO A 102 -1.28 13.78 -8.83
CA PRO A 102 -1.88 14.94 -9.49
C PRO A 102 -2.66 14.61 -10.77
N SER A 103 -2.67 13.36 -11.25
CA SER A 103 -3.35 13.01 -12.50
C SER A 103 -4.86 13.10 -12.36
N ARG A 104 -5.46 14.12 -12.98
CA ARG A 104 -6.93 14.28 -12.99
C ARG A 104 -7.66 13.11 -13.64
N LYS A 105 -7.01 12.42 -14.57
CA LYS A 105 -7.54 11.25 -15.29
C LYS A 105 -7.47 9.98 -14.45
N ALA A 106 -6.33 9.74 -13.79
CA ALA A 106 -6.06 8.48 -13.11
C ALA A 106 -6.37 8.49 -11.61
N VAL A 107 -6.51 9.65 -10.96
CA VAL A 107 -6.65 9.74 -9.49
C VAL A 107 -7.83 8.93 -8.93
N ALA A 108 -8.96 8.88 -9.65
CA ALA A 108 -10.13 8.10 -9.21
C ALA A 108 -9.87 6.59 -9.27
N LEU A 109 -9.20 6.14 -10.34
CA LEU A 109 -8.79 4.75 -10.52
C LEU A 109 -7.74 4.37 -9.46
N TYR A 110 -6.77 5.24 -9.22
CA TYR A 110 -5.72 5.01 -8.22
C TYR A 110 -6.26 4.96 -6.80
N ALA A 111 -7.19 5.85 -6.44
CA ALA A 111 -7.85 5.83 -5.13
C ALA A 111 -8.65 4.53 -4.90
N LYS A 112 -9.33 4.02 -5.93
CA LYS A 112 -10.00 2.71 -5.88
C LYS A 112 -8.97 1.60 -5.63
N TYR A 113 -7.87 1.61 -6.38
CA TYR A 113 -6.80 0.62 -6.24
C TYR A 113 -6.19 0.61 -4.83
N ILE A 114 -5.87 1.79 -4.29
CA ILE A 114 -5.38 1.92 -2.90
C ILE A 114 -6.37 1.31 -1.91
N TYR A 115 -7.67 1.64 -2.03
CA TYR A 115 -8.70 1.09 -1.16
C TYR A 115 -8.76 -0.45 -1.23
N GLN A 116 -8.74 -1.02 -2.43
CA GLN A 116 -8.76 -2.47 -2.63
C GLN A 116 -7.55 -3.14 -1.98
N VAL A 117 -6.34 -2.60 -2.18
CA VAL A 117 -5.11 -3.13 -1.57
C VAL A 117 -5.19 -3.02 -0.04
N LEU A 118 -5.48 -1.85 0.51
CA LEU A 118 -5.52 -1.66 1.97
C LEU A 118 -6.58 -2.54 2.65
N SER A 119 -7.71 -2.80 1.98
CA SER A 119 -8.74 -3.71 2.47
C SER A 119 -8.21 -5.14 2.63
N VAL A 120 -7.41 -5.63 1.66
CA VAL A 120 -6.75 -6.95 1.77
C VAL A 120 -5.82 -7.01 2.98
N PHE A 121 -5.06 -5.93 3.22
CA PHE A 121 -4.22 -5.84 4.41
C PHE A 121 -5.07 -5.75 5.70
N ASP A 122 -6.24 -5.12 5.71
CA ASP A 122 -7.09 -5.01 6.91
C ASP A 122 -7.64 -6.37 7.33
N GLU A 123 -7.91 -7.25 6.37
CA GLU A 123 -8.45 -8.59 6.61
C GLU A 123 -7.42 -9.59 7.18
N THR A 124 -6.13 -9.28 7.15
CA THR A 124 -5.06 -10.20 7.56
C THR A 124 -4.26 -9.65 8.75
N PRO A 125 -4.07 -10.42 9.84
CA PRO A 125 -3.23 -9.99 10.96
C PRO A 125 -1.82 -9.59 10.53
N ARG A 126 -1.29 -8.50 11.11
CA ARG A 126 0.11 -8.08 10.89
C ARG A 126 1.08 -9.13 11.40
N TYR A 127 2.18 -9.29 10.68
CA TYR A 127 3.33 -10.02 11.21
C TYR A 127 4.01 -9.21 12.32
N LEU A 128 4.15 -9.80 13.50
CA LEU A 128 4.84 -9.22 14.65
C LEU A 128 5.95 -10.16 15.12
N PRO A 129 7.24 -9.79 14.92
CA PRO A 129 8.35 -10.60 15.41
C PRO A 129 8.29 -10.76 16.94
N VAL A 130 8.57 -11.98 17.41
CA VAL A 130 8.47 -12.35 18.83
C VAL A 130 9.37 -11.50 19.72
N ALA A 131 10.56 -11.14 19.22
CA ALA A 131 11.54 -10.33 19.93
C ALA A 131 11.03 -8.95 20.40
N PHE A 132 9.92 -8.45 19.84
CA PHE A 132 9.34 -7.14 20.20
C PHE A 132 8.04 -7.23 21.02
N ARG A 133 7.61 -8.45 21.40
CA ARG A 133 6.45 -8.65 22.25
C ARG A 133 6.84 -8.46 23.72
N ILE A 134 5.98 -7.82 24.50
CA ILE A 134 6.15 -7.72 25.96
C ILE A 134 5.42 -8.93 26.57
N PRO A 135 6.11 -9.79 27.34
CA PRO A 135 5.46 -10.88 28.06
C PRO A 135 4.42 -10.34 29.04
N ASN A 136 3.27 -11.02 29.15
CA ASN A 136 2.29 -10.75 30.20
C ASN A 136 2.76 -11.29 31.55
#